data_AF-A0A2H3AM00-F1
#
_entry.id   AF-A0A2H3AM00-F1
#
_cell.length_a   1.000
_cell.length_b   1.000
_cell.length_c   1.000
_cell.angle_alpha   90.00
_cell.angle_beta   90.00
_cell.angle_gamma   90.00
#
_symmetry.space_group_name_H-M   'P 1'
#
loop_
_entity.id
_entity.type
_entity.pdbx_description
1 polymer ?
#
loop_
_entity_poly.entity_id
_entity_poly.type
_entity_poly.pdbx_seq_one_letter_code
_entity_poly.pdbx_strand_id
1 'polypeptide(L)'
;MVELFVQCVLRVGDAELSGLFGDTAAYYGTVEQQGQLMLHLHMIIWLCTSLSPQQVRERLLGDDSEFHTELIAYLESVHKGEYFNGQQQDVSQSRHAASLEPGYVEFTDVLPTGPEQHCDEVGCADCLRRDSSTTWWEYFRRMVDAIVNKCNIHSCLDNRWKKCKARFPRKLVEESNVDPETGHLNIKKREAWINTFAPLISYVFRCNTDVTSLRSGTAIKAVLIYVTDYITKPGLKTHAIFDCIRSIYQRNRDEPGDPNKTRKDRARKLMTQMVNVLGAKTELGSPMICTYLLGLPDHYTNRTFVTFYWKSFVSEVLNCWKGDDDLIDSVKVAQV
;
A
#
# COMPACT_ATOMS: atom_id res chain seq x y z
N MET A 1 -9.01 12.95 1.85
CA MET A 1 -7.60 12.55 1.63
C MET A 1 -7.48 11.53 0.51
N VAL A 2 -8.13 10.36 0.60
CA VAL A 2 -8.02 9.30 -0.44
C VAL A 2 -8.43 9.80 -1.83
N GLU A 3 -9.55 10.53 -1.94
CA GLU A 3 -9.99 11.12 -3.21
C GLU A 3 -8.97 12.11 -3.78
N LEU A 4 -8.37 12.96 -2.94
CA LEU A 4 -7.30 13.88 -3.35
C LEU A 4 -6.05 13.13 -3.81
N PHE A 5 -5.71 11.99 -3.19
CA PHE A 5 -4.62 11.15 -3.67
C PHE A 5 -4.94 10.58 -5.06
N VAL A 6 -6.15 10.06 -5.26
CA VAL A 6 -6.62 9.56 -6.57
C VAL A 6 -6.62 10.66 -7.64
N GLN A 7 -7.11 11.85 -7.30
CA GLN A 7 -7.26 12.97 -8.23
C GLN A 7 -5.92 13.67 -8.52
N CYS A 8 -5.12 13.97 -7.50
CA CYS A 8 -3.94 14.83 -7.66
C CYS A 8 -2.65 14.03 -7.82
N VAL A 9 -2.52 12.85 -7.20
CA VAL A 9 -1.29 12.03 -7.27
C VAL A 9 -1.42 10.99 -8.38
N LEU A 10 -2.53 10.27 -8.46
CA LEU A 10 -2.74 9.26 -9.51
C LEU A 10 -3.32 9.85 -10.80
N ARG A 11 -3.98 11.02 -10.71
CA ARG A 11 -4.64 11.70 -11.84
C ARG A 11 -5.52 10.78 -12.68
N VAL A 12 -6.33 9.96 -12.01
CA VAL A 12 -7.17 8.97 -12.71
C VAL A 12 -8.20 9.69 -13.60
N GLY A 13 -8.11 9.44 -14.91
CA GLY A 13 -9.03 10.02 -15.90
C GLY A 13 -8.64 11.42 -16.39
N ASP A 14 -7.49 11.95 -16.00
CA ASP A 14 -6.92 13.17 -16.57
C ASP A 14 -6.42 12.88 -18.00
N ALA A 15 -6.85 13.69 -18.96
CA ALA A 15 -6.51 13.52 -20.38
C ALA A 15 -5.27 14.33 -20.81
N GLU A 16 -4.84 15.28 -19.98
CA GLU A 16 -3.76 16.20 -20.31
C GLU A 16 -2.46 15.83 -19.59
N LEU A 17 -2.55 15.34 -18.35
CA LEU A 17 -1.39 15.12 -17.49
C LEU A 17 -1.42 13.73 -16.82
N SER A 18 -0.29 13.02 -16.92
CA SER A 18 -0.09 11.74 -16.26
C SER A 18 0.09 11.86 -14.74
N GLY A 19 -0.38 10.84 -14.01
CA GLY A 19 -0.13 10.70 -12.57
C GLY A 19 1.34 10.45 -12.23
N LEU A 20 1.69 10.52 -10.95
CA LEU A 20 3.07 10.33 -10.46
C LEU A 20 3.68 9.00 -10.91
N PHE A 21 2.88 7.93 -10.93
CA PHE A 21 3.32 6.59 -11.34
C PHE A 21 3.04 6.32 -12.82
N GLY A 22 2.59 7.31 -13.58
CA GLY A 22 2.06 7.15 -14.94
C GLY A 22 0.53 7.08 -14.98
N ASP A 23 0.00 6.86 -16.17
CA ASP A 23 -1.44 6.87 -16.41
C ASP A 23 -2.12 5.69 -15.72
N THR A 24 -3.06 5.97 -14.83
CA THR A 24 -3.75 4.93 -14.07
C THR A 24 -4.96 4.42 -14.84
N ALA A 25 -4.93 3.15 -15.25
CA ALA A 25 -6.04 2.47 -15.92
C ALA A 25 -7.14 2.04 -14.94
N ALA A 26 -6.77 1.51 -13.78
CA ALA A 26 -7.71 1.04 -12.78
C ALA A 26 -7.12 1.14 -11.38
N TYR A 27 -7.99 1.21 -10.37
CA TYR A 27 -7.59 1.04 -8.98
C TYR A 27 -8.68 0.38 -8.16
N TYR A 28 -8.26 -0.28 -7.08
CA TYR A 28 -9.12 -0.78 -6.04
C TYR A 28 -8.43 -0.58 -4.69
N GLY A 29 -9.08 0.18 -3.81
CA GLY A 29 -8.63 0.41 -2.45
C GLY A 29 -9.69 -0.04 -1.47
N THR A 30 -9.30 -0.73 -0.40
CA THR A 30 -10.19 -1.07 0.72
C THR A 30 -9.71 -0.38 1.98
N VAL A 31 -10.66 0.16 2.75
CA VAL A 31 -10.42 0.65 4.09
C VAL A 31 -10.63 -0.52 5.04
N GLU A 32 -9.62 -0.82 5.84
CA GLU A 32 -9.74 -1.81 6.89
C GLU A 32 -9.23 -1.26 8.22
N GLN A 33 -9.70 -1.87 9.28
CA GLN A 33 -9.17 -1.65 10.61
C GLN A 33 -8.06 -2.68 10.88
N GLN A 34 -6.87 -2.20 11.23
CA GLN A 34 -5.77 -3.06 11.65
C GLN A 34 -5.22 -2.69 13.03
N GLY A 35 -4.70 -3.71 13.72
CA GLY A 35 -3.96 -3.54 14.97
C GLY A 35 -4.77 -2.80 16.03
N GLN A 36 -4.17 -1.76 16.62
CA GLN A 36 -4.72 -0.88 17.66
C GLN A 36 -5.90 0.00 17.17
N LEU A 37 -6.83 -0.58 16.40
CA LEU A 37 -8.05 0.07 15.93
C LEU A 37 -7.81 1.24 14.95
N MET A 38 -6.66 1.27 14.27
CA MET A 38 -6.33 2.30 13.29
C MET A 38 -6.79 1.91 11.89
N LEU A 39 -7.23 2.91 11.13
CA LEU A 39 -7.65 2.74 9.74
C LEU A 39 -6.45 2.67 8.81
N HIS A 40 -6.47 1.71 7.91
CA HIS A 40 -5.49 1.52 6.87
C HIS A 40 -6.22 1.44 5.53
N LEU A 41 -5.62 2.06 4.51
CA LEU A 41 -6.06 1.91 3.12
C LEU A 41 -5.08 0.97 2.42
N HIS A 42 -5.57 -0.16 1.95
CA HIS A 42 -4.82 -1.08 1.10
C HIS A 42 -5.29 -0.91 -0.33
N MET A 43 -4.40 -0.49 -1.22
CA MET A 43 -4.77 -0.11 -2.58
C MET A 43 -3.88 -0.80 -3.61
N ILE A 44 -4.52 -1.33 -4.66
CA ILE A 44 -3.87 -1.81 -5.87
C ILE A 44 -4.17 -0.81 -6.98
N ILE A 45 -3.13 -0.46 -7.73
CA ILE A 45 -3.18 0.50 -8.84
C ILE A 45 -2.64 -0.22 -10.07
N TRP A 46 -3.39 -0.16 -11.16
CA TRP A 46 -3.02 -0.68 -12.46
C TRP A 46 -2.75 0.48 -13.42
N LEU A 47 -1.57 0.48 -14.01
CA LEU A 47 -1.16 1.50 -14.97
C LEU A 47 -1.59 1.09 -16.39
N CYS A 48 -1.88 2.06 -17.24
CA CYS A 48 -2.07 1.85 -18.67
C CYS A 48 -0.81 1.21 -19.27
N THR A 49 -0.99 0.29 -20.21
CA THR A 49 0.11 -0.36 -20.93
C THR A 49 1.14 -1.10 -20.05
N SER A 50 0.80 -1.42 -18.79
CA SER A 50 1.71 -2.15 -17.91
C SER A 50 1.93 -3.58 -18.43
N LEU A 51 3.19 -3.95 -18.63
CA LEU A 51 3.58 -5.32 -18.95
C LEU A 51 3.26 -6.27 -17.78
N SER A 52 2.90 -7.51 -18.09
CA SER A 52 2.76 -8.53 -17.06
C SER A 52 4.12 -8.80 -16.38
N PRO A 53 4.14 -9.26 -15.12
CA PRO A 53 5.38 -9.61 -14.44
C PRO A 53 6.25 -10.62 -15.20
N GLN A 54 5.62 -11.50 -15.98
CA GLN A 54 6.31 -12.45 -16.85
C GLN A 54 6.98 -11.74 -18.03
N GLN A 55 6.26 -10.88 -18.75
CA GLN A 55 6.82 -10.10 -19.85
C GLN A 55 7.97 -9.20 -19.40
N VAL A 56 7.83 -8.54 -18.24
CA VAL A 56 8.93 -7.75 -17.64
C VAL A 56 10.13 -8.65 -17.38
N ARG A 57 9.94 -9.84 -16.80
CA ARG A 57 11.04 -10.78 -16.54
C ARG A 57 11.72 -11.26 -17.82
N GLU A 58 10.94 -11.60 -18.85
CA GLU A 58 11.47 -12.04 -20.14
C GLU A 58 12.29 -10.94 -20.83
N ARG A 59 11.83 -9.68 -20.80
CA ARG A 59 12.61 -8.54 -21.33
C ARG A 59 13.85 -8.23 -20.48
N LEU A 60 13.79 -8.42 -19.15
CA LEU A 60 14.94 -8.22 -18.26
C LEU A 60 16.03 -9.30 -18.43
N LEU A 61 15.64 -10.53 -18.78
CA LEU A 61 16.57 -11.64 -19.06
C LEU A 61 16.99 -11.70 -20.53
N GLY A 62 16.24 -11.04 -21.42
CA GLY A 62 16.58 -10.87 -22.82
C GLY A 62 17.58 -9.74 -23.03
N ASP A 63 18.06 -9.62 -24.27
CA ASP A 63 19.00 -8.58 -24.70
C ASP A 63 18.28 -7.27 -25.08
N ASP A 64 17.40 -6.78 -24.19
CA ASP A 64 16.57 -5.60 -24.41
C ASP A 64 17.10 -4.38 -23.63
N SER A 65 18.24 -3.87 -24.07
CA SER A 65 18.95 -2.76 -23.42
C SER A 65 18.14 -1.45 -23.35
N GLU A 66 17.28 -1.21 -24.34
CA GLU A 66 16.37 -0.06 -24.36
C GLU A 66 15.37 -0.16 -23.21
N PHE A 67 14.70 -1.31 -23.06
CA PHE A 67 13.79 -1.55 -21.94
C PHE A 67 14.46 -1.41 -20.59
N HIS A 68 15.69 -1.93 -20.44
CA HIS A 68 16.42 -1.85 -19.18
C HIS A 68 16.67 -0.40 -18.80
N THR A 69 17.09 0.41 -19.77
CA THR A 69 17.38 1.84 -19.58
C THR A 69 16.12 2.62 -19.22
N GLU A 70 15.03 2.44 -19.98
CA GLU A 70 13.76 3.13 -19.74
C GLU A 70 13.13 2.73 -18.41
N LEU A 71 13.14 1.44 -18.07
CA LEU A 71 12.59 0.96 -16.80
C LEU A 71 13.38 1.49 -15.61
N ILE A 72 14.72 1.52 -15.69
CA ILE A 72 15.56 2.12 -14.66
C ILE A 72 15.27 3.61 -14.53
N ALA A 73 15.18 4.35 -15.64
CA ALA A 73 14.87 5.78 -15.64
C ALA A 73 13.50 6.06 -15.01
N TYR A 74 12.48 5.26 -15.35
CA TYR A 74 11.17 5.33 -14.72
C TYR A 74 11.23 5.04 -13.22
N LEU A 75 11.92 3.97 -12.80
CA LEU A 75 12.00 3.63 -11.38
C LEU A 75 12.76 4.70 -10.57
N GLU A 76 13.85 5.26 -11.11
CA GLU A 76 14.59 6.33 -10.44
C GLU A 76 13.83 7.66 -10.39
N SER A 77 12.87 7.89 -11.29
CA SER A 77 12.03 9.10 -11.23
C SER A 77 11.07 9.08 -10.04
N VAL A 78 10.68 7.89 -9.56
CA VAL A 78 9.75 7.70 -8.44
C VAL A 78 10.37 7.05 -7.20
N HIS A 79 11.61 6.53 -7.27
CA HIS A 79 12.34 5.95 -6.14
C HIS A 79 13.67 6.67 -5.94
N LYS A 80 13.91 7.12 -4.71
CA LYS A 80 15.19 7.69 -4.30
C LYS A 80 15.71 7.00 -3.04
N GLY A 81 16.98 6.60 -3.11
CA GLY A 81 17.70 5.89 -2.06
C GLY A 81 18.79 6.70 -1.36
N GLU A 82 18.84 8.01 -1.62
CA GLU A 82 19.86 8.98 -1.23
C GLU A 82 19.22 10.35 -0.97
N TYR A 83 19.89 11.24 -0.24
CA TYR A 83 19.46 12.63 -0.10
C TYR A 83 19.75 13.43 -1.38
N PHE A 84 19.12 14.59 -1.54
CA PHE A 84 19.41 15.51 -2.64
C PHE A 84 20.68 16.33 -2.38
N ASN A 85 20.86 16.81 -1.15
CA ASN A 85 21.88 17.83 -0.83
C ASN A 85 22.91 17.32 0.18
N GLY A 86 23.72 16.34 -0.22
CA GLY A 86 24.80 15.79 0.62
C GLY A 86 24.46 14.44 1.25
N GLN A 87 25.22 14.05 2.27
CA GLN A 87 25.02 12.79 2.98
C GLN A 87 24.14 12.99 4.22
N GLN A 88 23.75 11.87 4.85
CA GLN A 88 22.94 11.89 6.08
C GLN A 88 23.47 12.86 7.15
N GLN A 89 24.78 12.95 7.34
CA GLN A 89 25.37 13.83 8.35
C GLN A 89 25.15 15.31 8.02
N ASP A 90 25.36 15.72 6.76
CA ASP A 90 25.19 17.10 6.30
C ASP A 90 23.73 17.56 6.42
N VAL A 91 22.80 16.68 6.02
CA VAL A 91 21.36 16.94 6.14
C VAL A 91 20.93 17.03 7.59
N SER A 92 21.46 16.15 8.46
CA SER A 92 21.16 16.17 9.90
C SER A 92 21.63 17.47 10.56
N GLN A 93 22.82 17.95 10.20
CA GLN A 93 23.38 19.21 10.69
C GLN A 93 22.57 20.40 10.19
N SER A 94 22.24 20.42 8.90
CA SER A 94 21.44 21.48 8.29
C SER A 94 20.05 21.58 8.92
N ARG A 95 19.39 20.44 9.16
CA ARG A 95 18.10 20.37 9.87
C ARG A 95 18.23 20.86 11.31
N HIS A 96 19.27 20.45 12.01
CA HIS A 96 19.50 20.90 13.38
C HIS A 96 19.73 22.41 13.45
N ALA A 97 20.56 22.97 12.56
CA ALA A 97 20.77 24.41 12.46
C ALA A 97 19.45 25.15 12.21
N ALA A 98 18.62 24.68 11.27
CA ALA A 98 17.30 25.26 11.02
C ALA A 98 16.37 25.22 12.25
N SER A 99 16.45 24.15 13.07
CA SER A 99 15.64 24.03 14.29
C SER A 99 16.01 25.01 15.41
N LEU A 100 17.18 25.66 15.31
CA LEU A 100 17.65 26.65 16.28
C LEU A 100 17.26 28.08 15.87
N GLU A 101 16.77 28.28 14.65
CA GLU A 101 16.39 29.61 14.16
C GLU A 101 15.11 30.13 14.85
N PRO A 102 15.04 31.43 15.19
CA PRO A 102 13.83 32.03 15.75
C PRO A 102 12.63 31.86 14.83
N GLY A 103 11.52 31.35 15.36
CA GLY A 103 10.29 31.13 14.58
C GLY A 103 10.26 29.83 13.77
N TYR A 104 11.20 28.89 14.02
CA TYR A 104 11.13 27.56 13.45
C TYR A 104 9.79 26.87 13.75
N VAL A 105 9.20 26.30 12.70
CA VAL A 105 8.04 25.41 12.80
C VAL A 105 8.46 24.04 12.29
N GLU A 106 8.11 23.00 13.04
CA GLU A 106 8.47 21.64 12.67
C GLU A 106 7.86 21.29 11.31
N PHE A 107 8.70 20.73 10.44
CA PHE A 107 8.31 20.51 9.05
C PHE A 107 7.16 19.52 8.91
N THR A 108 6.96 18.62 9.88
CA THR A 108 5.84 17.66 9.86
C THR A 108 4.51 18.29 10.25
N ASP A 109 4.51 19.51 10.79
CA ASP A 109 3.34 20.13 11.41
C ASP A 109 2.70 21.21 10.53
N VAL A 110 3.23 21.42 9.32
CA VAL A 110 2.76 22.41 8.34
C VAL A 110 2.41 21.76 7.00
N LEU A 111 1.46 22.34 6.28
CA LEU A 111 1.09 21.86 4.94
C LEU A 111 2.22 22.06 3.91
N PRO A 112 2.32 21.20 2.87
CA PRO A 112 3.20 21.42 1.72
C PRO A 112 2.91 22.77 1.04
N THR A 113 3.98 23.49 0.68
CA THR A 113 3.89 24.76 -0.04
C THR A 113 4.08 24.49 -1.53
N GLY A 114 3.03 24.71 -2.32
CA GLY A 114 3.12 24.59 -3.77
C GLY A 114 4.09 25.61 -4.38
N PRO A 115 4.55 25.37 -5.62
CA PRO A 115 5.25 26.41 -6.36
C PRO A 115 4.33 27.62 -6.53
N GLU A 116 4.93 28.81 -6.62
CA GLU A 116 4.17 30.03 -6.88
C GLU A 116 3.46 29.93 -8.24
N GLN A 117 2.26 30.51 -8.31
CA GLN A 117 1.45 30.46 -9.52
C GLN A 117 2.15 31.24 -10.64
N HIS A 118 2.27 30.61 -11.81
CA HIS A 118 2.73 31.25 -13.03
C HIS A 118 1.61 31.19 -14.08
N CYS A 119 1.51 32.23 -14.90
CA CYS A 119 0.64 32.22 -16.08
C CYS A 119 1.47 32.00 -17.35
N ASP A 120 0.82 31.51 -18.40
CA ASP A 120 1.44 31.25 -19.70
C ASP A 120 1.75 32.52 -20.50
N GLU A 121 1.36 33.68 -20.00
CA GLU A 121 1.62 34.97 -20.65
C GLU A 121 3.12 35.31 -20.65
N VAL A 122 3.65 35.62 -21.83
CA VAL A 122 5.05 36.01 -22.00
C VAL A 122 5.22 37.45 -21.54
N GLY A 123 6.04 37.69 -20.52
CA GLY A 123 6.38 39.03 -20.04
C GLY A 123 5.41 39.62 -19.01
N CYS A 124 4.49 38.83 -18.45
CA CYS A 124 3.61 39.29 -17.38
C CYS A 124 4.44 39.81 -16.18
N ALA A 125 4.16 41.06 -15.77
CA ALA A 125 4.88 41.77 -14.72
C ALA A 125 4.53 41.25 -13.32
N ASP A 126 3.36 40.62 -13.19
CA ASP A 126 2.84 40.04 -11.95
C ASP A 126 3.20 38.55 -11.80
N CYS A 127 3.91 37.96 -12.77
CA CYS A 127 4.37 36.58 -12.74
C CYS A 127 5.90 36.51 -12.62
N LEU A 128 6.40 35.66 -11.75
CA LEU A 128 7.83 35.44 -11.51
C LEU A 128 8.49 34.53 -12.55
N ARG A 129 7.96 34.48 -13.80
CA ARG A 129 8.52 33.68 -14.90
C ARG A 129 9.99 33.99 -15.22
N ARG A 130 10.52 35.11 -14.72
CA ARG A 130 11.92 35.53 -14.85
C ARG A 130 12.85 34.96 -13.77
N ASP A 131 12.32 34.53 -12.63
CA ASP A 131 13.12 33.95 -11.57
C ASP A 131 13.08 32.43 -11.73
N SER A 132 14.24 31.88 -12.10
CA SER A 132 14.40 30.51 -12.53
C SER A 132 13.69 29.52 -11.59
N SER A 133 12.95 28.55 -12.15
CA SER A 133 12.28 27.45 -11.43
C SER A 133 13.18 26.72 -10.41
N THR A 134 14.49 26.94 -10.48
CA THR A 134 15.51 26.56 -9.50
C THR A 134 15.14 26.89 -8.05
N THR A 135 14.48 28.01 -7.73
CA THR A 135 14.21 28.40 -6.32
C THR A 135 13.22 27.48 -5.61
N TRP A 136 12.06 27.18 -6.21
CA TRP A 136 11.11 26.26 -5.58
C TRP A 136 11.62 24.82 -5.58
N TRP A 137 12.29 24.37 -6.65
CA TRP A 137 12.85 23.02 -6.68
C TRP A 137 13.98 22.83 -5.67
N GLU A 138 14.80 23.86 -5.40
CA GLU A 138 15.78 23.85 -4.31
C GLU A 138 15.09 23.76 -2.94
N TYR A 139 14.04 24.56 -2.73
CA TYR A 139 13.21 24.46 -1.54
C TYR A 139 12.62 23.05 -1.37
N PHE A 140 12.01 22.49 -2.41
CA PHE A 140 11.46 21.14 -2.44
C PHE A 140 12.52 20.09 -2.05
N ARG A 141 13.70 20.12 -2.69
CA ARG A 141 14.80 19.19 -2.39
C ARG A 141 15.23 19.28 -0.92
N ARG A 142 15.44 20.50 -0.42
CA ARG A 142 15.82 20.74 0.99
C ARG A 142 14.75 20.24 1.96
N MET A 143 13.47 20.49 1.64
CA MET A 143 12.35 20.06 2.47
C MET A 143 12.20 18.54 2.49
N VAL A 144 12.32 17.87 1.33
CA VAL A 144 12.29 16.41 1.27
C VAL A 144 13.43 15.81 2.09
N ASP A 145 14.64 16.35 1.96
CA ASP A 145 15.78 15.89 2.75
C ASP A 145 15.52 16.01 4.26
N ALA A 146 14.99 17.15 4.71
CA ALA A 146 14.66 17.37 6.12
C ALA A 146 13.57 16.41 6.64
N ILE A 147 12.51 16.19 5.85
CA ILE A 147 11.40 15.27 6.17
C ILE A 147 11.93 13.83 6.26
N VAL A 148 12.67 13.37 5.24
CA VAL A 148 13.23 12.01 5.20
C VAL A 148 14.20 11.80 6.35
N ASN A 149 15.05 12.78 6.64
CA ASN A 149 15.98 12.74 7.77
C ASN A 149 15.26 12.66 9.13
N LYS A 150 14.06 13.26 9.26
CA LYS A 150 13.25 13.19 10.48
C LYS A 150 12.46 11.90 10.59
N CYS A 151 11.81 11.48 9.51
CA CYS A 151 10.77 10.46 9.55
C CYS A 151 11.25 9.08 9.11
N ASN A 152 12.25 8.99 8.22
CA ASN A 152 12.65 7.74 7.57
C ASN A 152 13.96 7.14 8.11
N ILE A 153 14.69 7.81 9.02
CA ILE A 153 15.91 7.28 9.64
C ILE A 153 15.55 6.19 10.65
N HIS A 154 16.26 5.05 10.58
CA HIS A 154 16.13 3.96 11.54
C HIS A 154 17.31 3.94 12.53
N SER A 155 17.00 3.94 13.83
CA SER A 155 17.97 3.78 14.93
C SER A 155 17.74 2.48 15.73
N CYS A 156 17.26 1.44 15.04
CA CYS A 156 16.77 0.18 15.62
C CYS A 156 17.84 -0.76 16.19
N LEU A 157 19.14 -0.40 16.20
CA LEU A 157 20.21 -1.25 16.74
C LEU A 157 20.36 -1.18 18.26
N ASP A 158 19.67 -0.24 18.91
CA ASP A 158 19.62 -0.18 20.36
C ASP A 158 18.61 -1.20 20.93
N ASN A 159 18.82 -2.47 20.59
CA ASN A 159 18.06 -3.59 21.10
C ASN A 159 18.98 -4.74 21.52
N ARG A 160 18.43 -5.66 22.33
CA ARG A 160 19.16 -6.82 22.88
C ARG A 160 19.90 -7.65 21.82
N TRP A 161 19.34 -7.75 20.61
CA TRP A 161 19.86 -8.62 19.55
C TRP A 161 20.80 -7.92 18.58
N LYS A 162 21.00 -6.59 18.71
CA LYS A 162 21.74 -5.76 17.74
C LYS A 162 21.33 -6.04 16.29
N LYS A 163 20.04 -6.35 16.09
CA LYS A 163 19.45 -6.69 14.79
C LYS A 163 18.21 -5.86 14.58
N CYS A 164 18.13 -5.16 13.45
CA CYS A 164 16.95 -4.41 13.12
C CYS A 164 15.84 -5.31 12.57
N LYS A 165 14.63 -5.26 13.14
CA LYS A 165 13.46 -5.97 12.60
C LYS A 165 13.13 -5.55 11.16
N ALA A 166 13.36 -4.28 10.83
CA ALA A 166 13.21 -3.72 9.49
C ALA A 166 14.41 -4.00 8.55
N ARG A 167 15.37 -4.85 8.96
CA ARG A 167 16.51 -5.31 8.17
C ARG A 167 17.47 -4.20 7.71
N PHE A 168 17.67 -3.21 8.57
CA PHE A 168 18.75 -2.24 8.43
C PHE A 168 20.09 -2.75 9.01
N PRO A 169 21.24 -2.30 8.49
CA PRO A 169 21.40 -1.39 7.35
C PRO A 169 21.02 -2.02 6.01
N ARG A 170 20.51 -1.22 5.06
CA ARG A 170 20.25 -1.68 3.69
C ARG A 170 21.56 -1.81 2.92
N LYS A 171 21.61 -2.74 1.95
CA LYS A 171 22.75 -2.89 1.04
C LYS A 171 22.88 -1.62 0.19
N LEU A 172 24.09 -1.06 0.12
CA LEU A 172 24.40 0.08 -0.74
C LEU A 172 24.58 -0.38 -2.18
N VAL A 173 24.12 0.47 -3.10
CA VAL A 173 24.18 0.28 -4.55
C VAL A 173 24.47 1.65 -5.16
N GLU A 174 25.63 1.80 -5.79
CA GLU A 174 26.03 3.10 -6.35
C GLU A 174 25.22 3.51 -7.58
N GLU A 175 24.89 2.54 -8.41
CA GLU A 175 24.17 2.74 -9.68
C GLU A 175 23.14 1.63 -9.89
N SER A 176 21.98 2.02 -10.44
CA SER A 176 20.93 1.07 -10.74
C SER A 176 21.34 0.13 -11.87
N ASN A 177 21.03 -1.16 -11.75
CA ASN A 177 21.38 -2.17 -12.75
C ASN A 177 20.41 -3.35 -12.73
N VAL A 178 20.41 -4.11 -13.82
CA VAL A 178 19.75 -5.41 -13.93
C VAL A 178 20.79 -6.51 -13.76
N ASP A 179 20.53 -7.44 -12.84
CA ASP A 179 21.31 -8.66 -12.71
C ASP A 179 21.05 -9.57 -13.91
N PRO A 180 22.08 -9.91 -14.72
CA PRO A 180 21.91 -10.59 -16.00
C PRO A 180 21.47 -12.06 -15.86
N GLU A 181 21.76 -12.71 -14.73
CA GLU A 181 21.41 -14.13 -14.52
C GLU A 181 19.97 -14.27 -14.01
N THR A 182 19.55 -13.33 -13.17
CA THR A 182 18.29 -13.45 -12.41
C THR A 182 17.19 -12.51 -12.91
N GLY A 183 17.55 -11.47 -13.66
CA GLY A 183 16.68 -10.36 -14.04
C GLY A 183 16.28 -9.51 -12.83
N HIS A 184 17.12 -9.46 -11.80
CA HIS A 184 16.86 -8.67 -10.60
C HIS A 184 17.25 -7.21 -10.79
N LEU A 185 16.32 -6.31 -10.48
CA LEU A 185 16.56 -4.87 -10.46
C LEU A 185 17.21 -4.45 -9.14
N ASN A 186 18.43 -3.95 -9.22
CA ASN A 186 19.10 -3.25 -8.14
C ASN A 186 18.91 -1.75 -8.37
N ILE A 187 18.24 -1.07 -7.44
CA ILE A 187 18.05 0.38 -7.51
C ILE A 187 19.12 1.08 -6.68
N LYS A 188 19.63 2.19 -7.19
CA LYS A 188 20.58 3.07 -6.52
C LYS A 188 20.15 3.39 -5.09
N LYS A 189 21.05 3.13 -4.15
CA LYS A 189 20.88 3.30 -2.70
C LYS A 189 22.22 3.69 -2.09
N ARG A 190 22.41 4.99 -1.83
CA ARG A 190 23.64 5.50 -1.20
C ARG A 190 23.52 5.73 0.30
N GLU A 191 22.31 5.68 0.84
CA GLU A 191 22.06 5.85 2.27
C GLU A 191 21.56 4.56 2.91
N ALA A 192 22.35 3.95 3.80
CA ALA A 192 22.04 2.64 4.34
C ALA A 192 20.90 2.64 5.37
N TRP A 193 20.68 3.78 6.04
CA TRP A 193 19.84 3.91 7.25
C TRP A 193 18.49 4.58 7.04
N ILE A 194 18.15 4.90 5.79
CA ILE A 194 16.83 5.40 5.40
C ILE A 194 16.11 4.39 4.49
N ASN A 195 14.78 4.41 4.55
CA ASN A 195 13.95 3.77 3.54
C ASN A 195 14.26 4.33 2.14
N THR A 196 13.99 3.54 1.11
CA THR A 196 13.84 4.11 -0.24
C THR A 196 12.51 4.85 -0.26
N PHE A 197 12.44 6.03 -0.86
CA PHE A 197 11.24 6.87 -0.79
C PHE A 197 10.91 7.48 -2.15
N ALA A 198 9.65 7.90 -2.34
CA ALA A 198 9.25 8.73 -3.48
C ALA A 198 9.28 10.20 -3.05
N PRO A 199 10.15 11.06 -3.63
CA PRO A 199 10.32 12.44 -3.16
C PRO A 199 9.01 13.23 -3.06
N LEU A 200 8.14 13.13 -4.09
CA LEU A 200 6.86 13.83 -4.09
C LEU A 200 5.90 13.32 -3.01
N ILE A 201 5.86 12.01 -2.77
CA ILE A 201 5.02 11.42 -1.71
C ILE A 201 5.54 11.86 -0.34
N SER A 202 6.85 11.79 -0.09
CA SER A 202 7.44 12.28 1.16
C SER A 202 7.14 13.76 1.39
N TYR A 203 7.20 14.59 0.34
CA TYR A 203 6.91 16.01 0.43
C TYR A 203 5.45 16.31 0.77
N VAL A 204 4.50 15.63 0.12
CA VAL A 204 3.06 15.90 0.30
C VAL A 204 2.54 15.32 1.61
N PHE A 205 2.96 14.10 1.98
CA PHE A 205 2.50 13.44 3.20
C PHE A 205 3.28 13.85 4.45
N ARG A 206 4.51 14.36 4.29
CA ARG A 206 5.39 14.84 5.38
C ARG A 206 5.55 13.85 6.54
N CYS A 207 5.52 12.55 6.24
CA CYS A 207 5.60 11.48 7.23
C CYS A 207 6.53 10.36 6.76
N ASN A 208 6.62 9.27 7.52
CA ASN A 208 7.45 8.14 7.13
C ASN A 208 6.88 7.47 5.87
N THR A 209 7.68 7.41 4.82
CA THR A 209 7.36 6.75 3.55
C THR A 209 8.38 5.67 3.26
N ASP A 210 7.91 4.57 2.68
CA ASP A 210 8.76 3.48 2.21
C ASP A 210 8.24 3.02 0.86
N VAL A 211 9.10 3.07 -0.15
CA VAL A 211 8.80 2.66 -1.51
C VAL A 211 9.78 1.58 -1.90
N THR A 212 9.24 0.40 -2.18
CA THR A 212 10.04 -0.77 -2.56
C THR A 212 9.63 -1.21 -3.95
N SER A 213 10.58 -1.19 -4.88
CA SER A 213 10.41 -1.88 -6.17
C SER A 213 10.41 -3.38 -5.93
N LEU A 214 9.29 -4.03 -6.25
CA LEU A 214 9.11 -5.46 -6.04
C LEU A 214 9.74 -6.23 -7.19
N ARG A 215 10.71 -7.06 -6.84
CA ARG A 215 11.53 -7.86 -7.77
C ARG A 215 10.66 -8.72 -8.70
N SER A 216 11.17 -9.01 -9.90
CA SER A 216 10.51 -9.86 -10.88
C SER A 216 10.15 -11.25 -10.32
N GLY A 217 9.01 -11.81 -10.77
CA GLY A 217 8.57 -13.17 -10.43
C GLY A 217 7.90 -13.33 -9.06
N THR A 218 8.54 -14.10 -8.16
CA THR A 218 7.94 -14.59 -6.89
C THR A 218 7.63 -13.48 -5.89
N ALA A 219 8.41 -12.40 -5.86
CA ALA A 219 8.19 -11.29 -4.93
C ALA A 219 6.88 -10.54 -5.24
N ILE A 220 6.58 -10.32 -6.53
CA ILE A 220 5.31 -9.72 -6.96
C ILE A 220 4.14 -10.63 -6.58
N LYS A 221 4.24 -11.95 -6.82
CA LYS A 221 3.20 -12.90 -6.42
C LYS A 221 2.95 -12.86 -4.91
N ALA A 222 4.00 -12.81 -4.11
CA ALA A 222 3.89 -12.73 -2.65
C ALA A 222 3.18 -11.45 -2.18
N VAL A 223 3.45 -10.30 -2.82
CA VAL A 223 2.76 -9.05 -2.47
C VAL A 223 1.32 -9.04 -2.95
N LEU A 224 1.02 -9.57 -4.15
CA LEU A 224 -0.35 -9.72 -4.60
C LEU A 224 -1.16 -10.58 -3.62
N ILE A 225 -0.60 -11.68 -3.14
CA ILE A 225 -1.21 -12.51 -2.08
C ILE A 225 -1.39 -11.68 -0.80
N TYR A 226 -0.34 -11.03 -0.33
CA TYR A 226 -0.38 -10.20 0.89
C TYR A 226 -1.48 -9.13 0.83
N VAL A 227 -1.58 -8.38 -0.27
CA VAL A 227 -2.62 -7.35 -0.45
C VAL A 227 -4.00 -7.99 -0.59
N THR A 228 -4.11 -9.13 -1.30
CA THR A 228 -5.37 -9.88 -1.41
C THR A 228 -5.82 -10.38 -0.04
N ASP A 229 -4.91 -10.83 0.83
CA ASP A 229 -5.24 -11.27 2.19
C ASP A 229 -5.81 -10.14 3.04
N TYR A 230 -5.38 -8.89 2.82
CA TYR A 230 -5.99 -7.71 3.46
C TYR A 230 -7.35 -7.37 2.90
N ILE A 231 -7.49 -7.40 1.57
CA ILE A 231 -8.77 -7.15 0.89
C ILE A 231 -9.82 -8.19 1.27
N THR A 232 -9.40 -9.45 1.43
CA THR A 232 -10.29 -10.58 1.73
C THR A 232 -10.36 -10.91 3.23
N LYS A 233 -9.76 -10.06 4.08
CA LYS A 233 -9.65 -10.31 5.51
C LYS A 233 -11.04 -10.36 6.15
N PRO A 234 -11.40 -11.48 6.79
CA PRO A 234 -12.70 -11.59 7.43
C PRO A 234 -12.76 -10.68 8.66
N GLY A 235 -13.89 -9.98 8.85
CA GLY A 235 -14.09 -9.10 10.01
C GLY A 235 -14.04 -9.82 11.36
N LEU A 236 -14.40 -11.11 11.39
CA LEU A 236 -14.25 -12.00 12.55
C LEU A 236 -13.38 -13.20 12.15
N LYS A 237 -12.40 -13.53 13.00
CA LYS A 237 -11.59 -14.74 12.79
C LYS A 237 -12.47 -15.99 12.90
N THR A 238 -12.25 -16.95 12.02
CA THR A 238 -13.03 -18.20 11.93
C THR A 238 -13.13 -18.95 13.27
N HIS A 239 -12.06 -19.02 14.07
CA HIS A 239 -12.11 -19.66 15.38
C HIS A 239 -13.05 -18.94 16.36
N ALA A 240 -13.10 -17.61 16.34
CA ALA A 240 -13.99 -16.83 17.19
C ALA A 240 -15.46 -17.07 16.81
N ILE A 241 -15.74 -17.22 15.51
CA ILE A 241 -17.07 -17.61 15.01
C ILE A 241 -17.43 -19.00 15.54
N PHE A 242 -16.53 -19.98 15.41
CA PHE A 242 -16.78 -21.34 15.89
C PHE A 242 -16.93 -21.42 17.41
N ASP A 243 -16.16 -20.65 18.18
CA ASP A 243 -16.30 -20.59 19.64
C ASP A 243 -17.66 -20.00 20.05
N CYS A 244 -18.15 -18.98 19.33
CA CYS A 244 -19.50 -18.46 19.55
C CYS A 244 -20.57 -19.52 19.26
N ILE A 245 -20.47 -20.18 18.10
CA ILE A 245 -21.40 -21.24 17.70
C ILE A 245 -21.40 -22.36 18.74
N ARG A 246 -20.21 -22.82 19.15
CA ARG A 246 -20.02 -23.88 20.15
C ARG A 246 -20.65 -23.51 21.49
N SER A 247 -20.36 -22.31 22.00
CA SER A 247 -20.90 -21.83 23.28
C SER A 247 -22.43 -21.82 23.30
N ILE A 248 -23.04 -21.33 22.22
CA ILE A 248 -24.49 -21.25 22.10
C ILE A 248 -25.11 -22.63 21.93
N TYR A 249 -24.47 -23.50 21.16
CA TYR A 249 -24.92 -24.87 20.97
C TYR A 249 -24.90 -25.65 22.29
N GLN A 250 -23.83 -25.53 23.08
CA GLN A 250 -23.74 -26.13 24.41
C GLN A 250 -24.84 -25.60 25.34
N ARG A 251 -25.04 -24.27 25.40
CA ARG A 251 -26.09 -23.67 26.23
C ARG A 251 -27.50 -24.15 25.86
N ASN A 252 -27.81 -24.25 24.56
CA ASN A 252 -29.13 -24.72 24.10
C ASN A 252 -29.32 -26.24 24.23
N ARG A 253 -28.23 -27.02 24.25
CA ARG A 253 -28.32 -28.46 24.52
C ARG A 253 -28.68 -28.72 25.98
N ASP A 254 -28.14 -27.92 26.88
CA ASP A 254 -28.31 -28.09 28.32
C ASP A 254 -29.58 -27.36 28.85
N GLU A 255 -30.21 -26.47 28.05
CA GLU A 255 -31.53 -25.88 28.32
C GLU A 255 -32.67 -26.89 28.01
N PRO A 256 -33.59 -27.17 28.95
CA PRO A 256 -34.78 -27.98 28.66
C PRO A 256 -35.62 -27.30 27.58
N GLY A 257 -35.95 -28.05 26.52
CA GLY A 257 -36.73 -27.54 25.40
C GLY A 257 -38.17 -27.24 25.82
N ASP A 258 -38.66 -26.05 25.49
CA ASP A 258 -40.08 -25.69 25.64
C ASP A 258 -40.94 -26.65 24.77
N PRO A 259 -41.82 -27.46 25.37
CA PRO A 259 -42.64 -28.45 24.66
C PRO A 259 -43.65 -27.79 23.71
N ASN A 260 -44.00 -26.51 23.93
CA ASN A 260 -44.94 -25.77 23.09
C ASN A 260 -44.30 -25.17 21.84
N LYS A 261 -42.98 -25.26 21.68
CA LYS A 261 -42.26 -24.68 20.51
C LYS A 261 -41.94 -25.74 19.47
N THR A 262 -42.19 -25.38 18.21
CA THR A 262 -41.85 -26.25 17.08
C THR A 262 -40.33 -26.34 16.89
N ARG A 263 -39.87 -27.36 16.16
CA ARG A 263 -38.46 -27.46 15.74
C ARG A 263 -37.98 -26.22 14.98
N LYS A 264 -38.86 -25.59 14.19
CA LYS A 264 -38.57 -24.37 13.44
C LYS A 264 -38.33 -23.18 14.38
N ASP A 265 -39.13 -23.05 15.43
CA ASP A 265 -38.98 -21.95 16.40
C ASP A 265 -37.71 -22.11 17.24
N ARG A 266 -37.35 -23.35 17.58
CA ARG A 266 -36.07 -23.66 18.25
C ARG A 266 -34.87 -23.34 17.36
N ALA A 267 -34.91 -23.71 16.08
CA ALA A 267 -33.86 -23.37 15.13
C ALA A 267 -33.72 -21.85 14.92
N ARG A 268 -34.85 -21.13 14.83
CA ARG A 268 -34.83 -19.66 14.71
C ARG A 268 -34.23 -19.01 15.96
N LYS A 269 -34.62 -19.42 17.17
CA LYS A 269 -34.03 -18.95 18.44
C LYS A 269 -32.52 -19.15 18.44
N LEU A 270 -32.06 -20.35 18.04
CA LEU A 270 -30.63 -20.69 17.99
C LEU A 270 -29.86 -19.77 17.04
N MET A 271 -30.36 -19.58 15.81
CA MET A 271 -29.75 -18.69 14.82
C MET A 271 -29.72 -17.23 15.30
N THR A 272 -30.81 -16.73 15.89
CA THR A 272 -30.85 -15.37 16.45
C THR A 272 -29.83 -15.19 17.58
N GLN A 273 -29.69 -16.16 18.48
CA GLN A 273 -28.67 -16.12 19.52
C GLN A 273 -27.26 -16.10 18.93
N MET A 274 -27.00 -16.90 17.88
CA MET A 274 -25.72 -16.89 17.15
C MET A 274 -25.43 -15.53 16.56
N VAL A 275 -26.38 -14.93 15.83
CA VAL A 275 -26.22 -13.60 15.25
C VAL A 275 -25.99 -12.53 16.31
N ASN A 276 -26.72 -12.57 17.43
CA ASN A 276 -26.59 -11.58 18.50
C ASN A 276 -25.21 -11.65 19.18
N VAL A 277 -24.71 -12.85 19.46
CA VAL A 277 -23.38 -13.02 20.08
C VAL A 277 -22.28 -12.67 19.08
N LEU A 278 -22.42 -13.08 17.81
CA LEU A 278 -21.48 -12.68 16.77
C LEU A 278 -21.44 -11.16 16.64
N GLY A 279 -22.60 -10.51 16.59
CA GLY A 279 -22.74 -9.05 16.58
C GLY A 279 -22.03 -8.40 17.77
N ALA A 280 -22.27 -8.90 18.99
CA ALA A 280 -21.62 -8.39 20.20
C ALA A 280 -20.10 -8.63 20.25
N LYS A 281 -19.59 -9.67 19.58
CA LYS A 281 -18.15 -9.95 19.49
C LYS A 281 -17.45 -9.22 18.33
N THR A 282 -18.20 -8.67 17.38
CA THR A 282 -17.69 -7.71 16.39
C THR A 282 -17.44 -6.37 17.07
N GLU A 283 -16.27 -6.21 17.68
CA GLU A 283 -15.81 -4.91 18.14
C GLU A 283 -15.33 -4.09 16.94
N LEU A 284 -16.01 -2.96 16.68
CA LEU A 284 -15.54 -1.96 15.74
C LEU A 284 -14.82 -0.86 16.52
N GLY A 285 -13.67 -0.45 16.03
CA GLY A 285 -12.93 0.66 16.59
C GLY A 285 -13.65 1.97 16.33
N SER A 286 -13.53 2.91 17.27
CA SER A 286 -14.13 4.25 17.14
C SER A 286 -13.82 4.93 15.81
N PRO A 287 -12.60 4.85 15.24
CA PRO A 287 -12.32 5.42 13.92
C PRO A 287 -13.18 4.84 12.79
N MET A 288 -13.38 3.52 12.78
CA MET A 288 -14.23 2.85 11.77
C MET A 288 -15.71 3.24 11.93
N ILE A 289 -16.19 3.36 13.17
CA ILE A 289 -17.55 3.85 13.44
C ILE A 289 -17.70 5.29 12.92
N CYS A 290 -16.72 6.15 13.19
CA CYS A 290 -16.73 7.53 12.67
C CYS A 290 -16.77 7.56 11.14
N THR A 291 -16.04 6.67 10.44
CA THR A 291 -16.12 6.63 8.97
C THR A 291 -17.52 6.29 8.47
N TYR A 292 -18.20 5.32 9.09
CA TYR A 292 -19.58 5.00 8.74
C TYR A 292 -20.55 6.14 9.05
N LEU A 293 -20.40 6.80 10.21
CA LEU A 293 -21.25 7.93 10.59
C LEU A 293 -21.05 9.15 9.69
N LEU A 294 -19.84 9.36 9.17
CA LEU A 294 -19.53 10.42 8.21
C LEU A 294 -19.93 10.06 6.78
N GLY A 295 -20.46 8.85 6.53
CA GLY A 295 -20.82 8.39 5.19
C GLY A 295 -19.62 8.19 4.27
N LEU A 296 -18.43 7.98 4.82
CA LEU A 296 -17.24 7.67 4.03
C LEU A 296 -17.32 6.22 3.51
N PRO A 297 -16.90 5.97 2.26
CA PRO A 297 -16.97 4.62 1.72
C PRO A 297 -15.89 3.72 2.36
N ASP A 298 -16.20 2.43 2.44
CA ASP A 298 -15.29 1.38 2.90
C ASP A 298 -14.34 0.89 1.80
N HIS A 299 -14.57 1.29 0.55
CA HIS A 299 -13.71 1.00 -0.58
C HIS A 299 -13.74 2.13 -1.63
N TYR A 300 -12.69 2.20 -2.45
CA TYR A 300 -12.51 3.19 -3.50
C TYR A 300 -12.14 2.47 -4.80
N THR A 301 -12.89 2.70 -5.88
CA THR A 301 -12.56 2.11 -7.18
C THR A 301 -13.16 2.92 -8.33
N ASN A 302 -12.52 2.87 -9.49
CA ASN A 302 -13.06 3.37 -10.76
C ASN A 302 -13.65 2.25 -11.65
N ARG A 303 -13.81 1.04 -11.11
CA ARG A 303 -14.35 -0.12 -11.84
C ARG A 303 -15.59 -0.68 -11.15
N THR A 304 -16.49 -1.24 -11.96
CA THR A 304 -17.62 -2.01 -11.46
C THR A 304 -17.23 -3.48 -11.43
N PHE A 305 -17.36 -4.11 -10.26
CA PHE A 305 -17.10 -5.52 -10.08
C PHE A 305 -18.41 -6.32 -10.09
N VAL A 306 -18.33 -7.55 -10.57
CA VAL A 306 -19.43 -8.51 -10.51
C VAL A 306 -19.10 -9.62 -9.52
N THR A 307 -20.12 -10.16 -8.86
CA THR A 307 -19.95 -11.30 -7.96
C THR A 307 -19.42 -12.49 -8.74
N PHE A 308 -18.21 -12.95 -8.39
CA PHE A 308 -17.62 -14.13 -9.00
C PHE A 308 -17.73 -15.34 -8.07
N TYR A 309 -18.55 -16.31 -8.46
CA TYR A 309 -18.76 -17.54 -7.70
C TYR A 309 -17.60 -18.52 -7.93
N TRP A 310 -16.47 -18.27 -7.27
CA TRP A 310 -15.23 -19.05 -7.45
C TRP A 310 -15.44 -20.56 -7.39
N LYS A 311 -16.18 -21.05 -6.38
CA LYS A 311 -16.42 -22.51 -6.22
C LYS A 311 -17.17 -23.11 -7.40
N SER A 312 -18.19 -22.41 -7.91
CA SER A 312 -18.96 -22.87 -9.07
C SER A 312 -18.11 -22.88 -10.32
N PHE A 313 -17.33 -21.81 -10.56
CA PHE A 313 -16.40 -21.73 -11.68
C PHE A 313 -15.36 -22.85 -11.63
N VAL A 314 -14.68 -23.05 -10.51
CA VAL A 314 -13.69 -24.12 -10.34
C VAL A 314 -14.33 -25.49 -10.54
N SER A 315 -15.52 -25.73 -9.98
CA SER A 315 -16.22 -27.00 -10.18
C SER A 315 -16.52 -27.25 -11.66
N GLU A 316 -16.90 -26.22 -12.41
CA GLU A 316 -17.20 -26.32 -13.84
C GLU A 316 -15.94 -26.55 -14.68
N VAL A 317 -14.87 -25.82 -14.42
CA VAL A 317 -13.57 -26.02 -15.09
C VAL A 317 -13.03 -27.42 -14.80
N LEU A 318 -13.13 -27.90 -13.55
CA LEU A 318 -12.74 -29.25 -13.19
C LEU A 318 -13.59 -30.31 -13.90
N ASN A 319 -14.88 -30.05 -14.17
CA ASN A 319 -15.70 -30.97 -14.95
C ASN A 319 -15.19 -31.14 -16.39
N CYS A 320 -14.64 -30.07 -16.99
CA CYS A 320 -14.06 -30.11 -18.34
C CYS A 320 -12.75 -30.91 -18.42
N TRP A 321 -12.08 -31.13 -17.29
CA TRP A 321 -10.84 -31.92 -17.19
C TRP A 321 -11.03 -33.34 -16.64
N LYS A 322 -12.27 -33.82 -16.52
CA LYS A 322 -12.57 -35.22 -16.16
C LYS A 322 -12.46 -36.20 -17.34
N GLY A 323 -11.68 -35.85 -18.37
CA GLY A 323 -11.36 -36.72 -19.51
C GLY A 323 -9.91 -37.15 -19.42
N ASP A 324 -9.73 -38.45 -19.20
CA ASP A 324 -8.50 -39.25 -19.17
C ASP A 324 -7.53 -39.02 -17.99
N ASP A 325 -7.61 -39.96 -17.05
CA ASP A 325 -6.60 -40.39 -16.08
C ASP A 325 -5.92 -39.28 -15.24
N ASP A 326 -6.55 -38.93 -14.11
CA ASP A 326 -5.96 -39.19 -12.80
C ASP A 326 -6.79 -38.58 -11.66
N LEU A 327 -6.91 -39.38 -10.60
CA LEU A 327 -7.22 -38.92 -9.26
C LEU A 327 -6.11 -37.96 -8.81
N ILE A 328 -6.20 -36.68 -9.20
CA ILE A 328 -5.37 -35.64 -8.59
C ILE A 328 -5.87 -35.47 -7.17
N ASP A 329 -5.16 -36.16 -6.27
CA ASP A 329 -5.21 -35.99 -4.83
C ASP A 329 -5.47 -34.52 -4.51
N SER A 330 -6.49 -34.29 -3.69
CA SER A 330 -6.92 -32.99 -3.21
C SER A 330 -5.75 -32.02 -3.09
N VAL A 331 -5.65 -31.07 -4.02
CA VAL A 331 -4.80 -29.90 -3.81
C VAL A 331 -5.36 -29.23 -2.58
N LYS A 332 -4.73 -29.52 -1.43
CA LYS A 332 -4.93 -28.77 -0.20
C LYS A 332 -4.50 -27.36 -0.53
N VAL A 333 -5.45 -26.53 -0.94
CA VAL A 333 -5.34 -25.10 -0.80
C VAL A 333 -5.03 -24.91 0.67
N ALA A 334 -3.78 -24.57 0.98
CA ALA A 334 -3.38 -24.23 2.33
C ALA A 334 -4.36 -23.16 2.80
N GLN A 335 -5.19 -23.51 3.78
CA GLN A 335 -5.93 -22.53 4.53
C GLN A 335 -4.86 -21.71 5.25
N VAL A 336 -4.57 -20.54 4.70
CA VAL A 336 -3.81 -19.49 5.39
C VAL A 336 -4.70 -18.87 6.44
#